data_AF-B7H4R8-F1
#
_entry.id   AF-B7H4R8-F1
#
_cell.length_a   1.000
_cell.length_b   1.000
_cell.length_c   1.000
_cell.angle_alpha   90.00
_cell.angle_beta   90.00
_cell.angle_gamma   90.00
#
_symmetry.space_group_name_H-M   'P 1'
#
loop_
_entity.id
_entity.type
_entity.pdbx_description
1 polymer ?
#
loop_
_entity_poly.entity_id
_entity_poly.type
_entity_poly.pdbx_seq_one_letter_code
_entity_poly.pdbx_strand_id
1 'polypeptide(L)'
;MKDGVAASEIEKQEYLKILYMKSNNLKHLVDEIFNMAKLDANEFPLKEEELDFSEVTREVLIEFLPELSKHNIELQILIPESTCPIIADHLSIMRIIGNLMKNAIYYGKDGKTIGVELLEADAEYELHIWDQGPGIPKHDLQNVFERMYRSEQSRNSSFGGSGLGLSISKALVEKNGGHIWVESTPWKRTTFGFSIPKHNTFKK
;
A
#
# COMPACT_ATOMS: atom_id res chain seq x y z
N MET A 1 -44.88 0.46 24.02
CA MET A 1 -45.18 0.31 22.57
C MET A 1 -45.57 1.68 22.02
N LYS A 2 -44.70 2.25 21.17
CA LYS A 2 -44.79 3.48 20.34
C LYS A 2 -43.32 3.90 20.14
N ASP A 3 -42.72 3.97 18.96
CA ASP A 3 -43.23 4.03 17.60
C ASP A 3 -42.37 3.14 16.69
N GLY A 4 -43.04 2.31 15.90
CA GLY A 4 -42.42 1.62 14.78
C GLY A 4 -42.13 2.64 13.70
N VAL A 5 -40.93 3.24 13.73
CA VAL A 5 -40.39 3.89 12.55
C VAL A 5 -40.02 2.76 11.60
N ALA A 6 -40.97 2.40 10.74
CA ALA A 6 -40.67 1.61 9.56
C ALA A 6 -39.73 2.46 8.72
N ALA A 7 -38.42 2.30 8.95
CA ALA A 7 -37.40 2.79 8.04
C ALA A 7 -37.83 2.37 6.63
N SER A 8 -37.94 3.36 5.75
CA SER A 8 -38.26 3.13 4.34
C SER A 8 -37.32 2.05 3.77
N GLU A 9 -37.75 1.32 2.75
CA GLU A 9 -36.90 0.28 2.14
C GLU A 9 -35.52 0.85 1.73
N ILE A 10 -35.49 2.14 1.36
CA ILE A 10 -34.28 2.92 1.08
C ILE A 10 -33.42 3.08 2.35
N GLU A 11 -33.98 3.52 3.47
CA GLU A 11 -33.24 3.64 4.74
C GLU A 11 -32.72 2.29 5.23
N LYS A 12 -33.49 1.20 5.09
CA LYS A 12 -33.01 -0.16 5.42
C LYS A 12 -31.82 -0.58 4.56
N GLN A 13 -31.85 -0.30 3.25
CA GLN A 13 -30.74 -0.57 2.35
C GLN A 13 -29.51 0.29 2.69
N GLU A 14 -29.71 1.55 3.05
CA GLU A 14 -28.66 2.46 3.53
C GLU A 14 -28.01 1.90 4.81
N TYR A 15 -28.81 1.46 5.79
CA TYR A 15 -28.33 0.84 7.02
C TYR A 15 -27.58 -0.47 6.77
N LEU A 16 -28.09 -1.33 5.88
CA LEU A 16 -27.42 -2.57 5.49
C LEU A 16 -26.07 -2.29 4.83
N LYS A 17 -25.99 -1.28 3.97
CA LYS A 17 -24.73 -0.85 3.34
C LYS A 17 -23.75 -0.32 4.38
N ILE A 18 -24.19 0.50 5.33
CA ILE A 18 -23.36 1.00 6.43
C ILE A 18 -22.84 -0.17 7.27
N LEU A 19 -23.72 -1.10 7.68
CA LEU A 19 -23.34 -2.29 8.45
C LEU A 19 -22.33 -3.16 7.69
N TYR A 20 -22.55 -3.40 6.40
CA TYR A 20 -21.63 -4.14 5.55
C TYR A 20 -20.25 -3.48 5.49
N MET A 21 -20.20 -2.16 5.24
CA MET A 21 -18.93 -1.41 5.24
C MET A 21 -18.23 -1.47 6.60
N LYS A 22 -18.97 -1.31 7.71
CA LYS A 22 -18.41 -1.37 9.07
C LYS A 22 -17.87 -2.77 9.40
N SER A 23 -18.57 -3.83 9.00
CA SER A 23 -18.14 -5.21 9.20
C SER A 23 -16.88 -5.55 8.39
N ASN A 24 -16.80 -5.12 7.13
CA ASN A 24 -15.58 -5.30 6.33
C ASN A 24 -14.41 -4.52 6.92
N ASN A 25 -14.62 -3.28 7.36
CA ASN A 25 -13.58 -2.51 8.03
C ASN A 25 -13.10 -3.20 9.31
N LEU A 26 -14.01 -3.75 10.13
CA LEU A 26 -13.64 -4.50 11.32
C LEU A 26 -12.82 -5.75 10.97
N LYS A 27 -13.24 -6.51 9.95
CA LYS A 27 -12.49 -7.67 9.46
C LYS A 27 -11.07 -7.26 9.04
N HIS A 28 -10.94 -6.20 8.25
CA HIS A 28 -9.63 -5.69 7.83
C HIS A 28 -8.74 -5.30 9.02
N LEU A 29 -9.29 -4.63 10.03
CA LEU A 29 -8.54 -4.26 11.24
C LEU A 29 -8.09 -5.48 12.04
N VAL A 30 -8.96 -6.49 12.19
CA VAL A 30 -8.61 -7.75 12.86
C VAL A 30 -7.50 -8.46 12.09
N ASP A 31 -7.61 -8.54 10.77
CA ASP A 31 -6.59 -9.14 9.91
C ASP A 31 -5.26 -8.38 10.05
N GLU A 32 -5.26 -7.05 10.08
CA GLU A 32 -4.04 -6.24 10.27
C GLU A 32 -3.39 -6.47 11.64
N ILE A 33 -4.17 -6.50 12.73
CA ILE A 33 -3.67 -6.79 14.08
C ILE A 33 -3.07 -8.19 14.15
N PHE A 34 -3.75 -9.18 13.56
CA PHE A 34 -3.27 -10.56 13.58
C PHE A 34 -1.98 -10.72 12.78
N ASN A 35 -1.88 -10.05 11.63
CA ASN A 35 -0.66 -10.01 10.84
C ASN A 35 0.50 -9.37 11.59
N MET A 36 0.23 -8.28 12.32
CA MET A 36 1.21 -7.61 13.15
C MET A 36 1.71 -8.50 14.29
N ALA A 37 0.80 -9.19 14.99
CA ALA A 37 1.16 -10.13 16.05
C ALA A 37 2.07 -11.26 15.54
N LYS A 38 1.79 -11.79 14.34
CA LYS A 38 2.64 -12.80 13.71
C LYS A 38 4.00 -12.27 13.25
N LEU A 39 4.05 -11.02 12.76
CA LEU A 39 5.31 -10.36 12.41
C LEU A 39 6.19 -10.18 13.67
N ASP A 40 5.58 -9.74 14.78
CA ASP A 40 6.25 -9.52 16.07
C ASP A 40 6.77 -10.82 16.71
N ALA A 41 6.02 -11.91 16.58
CA ALA A 41 6.44 -13.22 17.06
C ALA A 41 7.51 -13.88 16.17
N ASN A 42 7.89 -13.25 15.05
CA ASN A 42 8.68 -13.84 13.98
C ASN A 42 8.10 -15.17 13.44
N GLU A 43 6.78 -15.36 13.60
CA GLU A 43 6.02 -16.57 13.24
C GLU A 43 5.43 -16.51 11.82
N PHE A 44 5.84 -15.52 11.02
CA PHE A 44 5.62 -15.53 9.58
C PHE A 44 6.83 -16.19 8.90
N PRO A 45 6.81 -17.52 8.64
CA PRO A 45 7.78 -18.10 7.72
C PRO A 45 7.53 -17.48 6.35
N LEU A 46 8.53 -16.74 5.85
CA LEU A 46 8.52 -16.31 4.46
C LEU A 46 8.64 -17.54 3.58
N LYS A 47 7.82 -17.65 2.55
CA LYS A 47 7.99 -18.64 1.51
C LYS A 47 8.82 -18.01 0.40
N GLU A 48 10.13 -18.02 0.59
CA GLU A 48 11.08 -17.54 -0.42
C GLU A 48 10.95 -18.37 -1.70
N GLU A 49 10.74 -17.68 -2.82
CA GLU A 49 10.74 -18.26 -4.15
C GLU A 49 11.37 -17.29 -5.16
N GLU A 50 11.85 -17.83 -6.28
CA GLU A 50 12.34 -17.01 -7.39
C GLU A 50 11.16 -16.31 -8.08
N LEU A 51 11.21 -14.99 -8.12
CA LEU A 51 10.16 -14.15 -8.70
C LEU A 51 10.75 -13.20 -9.74
N ASP A 52 9.93 -12.83 -10.71
CA ASP A 52 10.18 -11.66 -11.56
C ASP A 52 9.47 -10.45 -10.96
N PHE A 53 10.24 -9.50 -10.42
CA PHE A 53 9.69 -8.33 -9.75
C PHE A 53 8.86 -7.45 -10.69
N SER A 54 9.20 -7.42 -11.99
CA SER A 54 8.42 -6.69 -12.99
C SER A 54 7.03 -7.28 -13.14
N GLU A 55 6.91 -8.61 -13.22
CA GLU A 55 5.64 -9.32 -13.36
C GLU A 55 4.76 -9.18 -12.12
N VAL A 56 5.32 -9.38 -10.92
CA VAL A 56 4.56 -9.22 -9.66
C VAL A 56 4.07 -7.78 -9.51
N THR A 57 4.88 -6.80 -9.93
CA THR A 57 4.45 -5.39 -9.93
C THR A 57 3.27 -5.18 -10.88
N ARG A 58 3.36 -5.66 -12.12
CA ARG A 58 2.26 -5.55 -13.10
C ARG A 58 0.98 -6.23 -12.60
N GLU A 59 1.08 -7.42 -12.03
CA GLU A 59 -0.03 -8.18 -11.44
C GLU A 59 -0.82 -7.32 -10.45
N VAL A 60 -0.12 -6.71 -9.48
CA VAL A 60 -0.75 -5.86 -8.47
C VAL A 60 -1.38 -4.61 -9.10
N LEU A 61 -0.71 -3.96 -10.06
CA LEU A 61 -1.24 -2.75 -10.69
C LEU A 61 -2.57 -2.97 -11.41
N ILE A 62 -2.76 -4.15 -12.02
CA ILE A 62 -4.02 -4.52 -12.68
C ILE A 62 -5.20 -4.46 -11.71
N GLU A 63 -5.02 -4.89 -10.46
CA GLU A 63 -6.06 -4.87 -9.42
C GLU A 63 -6.53 -3.45 -9.08
N PHE A 64 -5.67 -2.44 -9.24
CA PHE A 64 -5.97 -1.05 -8.91
C PHE A 64 -6.56 -0.23 -10.06
N LEU A 65 -6.53 -0.74 -11.31
CA LEU A 65 -7.08 -0.02 -12.48
C LEU A 65 -8.55 0.43 -12.28
N PRO A 66 -9.47 -0.38 -11.71
CA PRO A 66 -10.85 0.05 -11.48
C PRO A 66 -10.95 1.21 -10.47
N GLU A 67 -10.12 1.19 -9.41
CA GLU A 67 -10.14 2.22 -8.37
C GLU A 67 -9.53 3.53 -8.87
N LEU A 68 -8.43 3.46 -9.62
CA LEU A 68 -7.82 4.60 -10.30
C LEU A 68 -8.80 5.27 -11.26
N SER A 69 -9.48 4.47 -12.09
CA SER A 69 -10.52 4.95 -13.02
C SER A 69 -11.69 5.61 -12.27
N LYS A 70 -12.18 5.00 -11.19
CA LYS A 70 -13.25 5.57 -10.35
C LYS A 70 -12.90 6.95 -9.78
N HIS A 71 -11.62 7.22 -9.51
CA HIS A 71 -11.14 8.49 -8.99
C HIS A 71 -10.63 9.47 -10.06
N ASN A 72 -10.72 9.10 -11.34
CA ASN A 72 -10.14 9.81 -12.49
C ASN A 72 -8.65 10.10 -12.27
N ILE A 73 -7.88 9.09 -11.89
CA ILE A 73 -6.44 9.16 -11.69
C ILE A 73 -5.74 8.55 -12.91
N GLU A 74 -4.83 9.31 -13.52
CA GLU A 74 -3.92 8.83 -14.55
C GLU A 74 -2.79 7.99 -13.90
N LEU A 75 -2.54 6.81 -14.44
CA LEU A 75 -1.44 5.94 -14.01
C LEU A 75 -0.29 6.00 -15.00
N GLN A 76 0.87 6.44 -14.54
CA GLN A 76 2.12 6.43 -15.31
C GLN A 76 2.97 5.24 -14.89
N ILE A 77 3.39 4.42 -15.85
CA ILE A 77 4.13 3.18 -15.57
C ILE A 77 5.47 3.24 -16.31
N LEU A 78 6.54 3.02 -15.56
CA LEU A 78 7.88 2.76 -16.08
C LEU A 78 8.38 1.46 -15.44
N ILE A 79 8.01 0.32 -16.03
CA ILE A 79 8.44 -1.01 -15.61
C ILE A 79 9.21 -1.64 -16.77
N PRO A 80 10.43 -2.16 -16.56
CA PRO A 80 11.19 -2.82 -17.61
C PRO A 80 10.45 -4.04 -18.19
N GLU A 81 10.51 -4.21 -19.51
CA GLU A 81 10.03 -5.44 -20.18
C GLU A 81 10.97 -6.63 -19.94
N SER A 82 12.20 -6.38 -19.49
CA SER A 82 13.14 -7.41 -19.04
C SER A 82 12.77 -7.96 -17.67
N THR A 83 13.19 -9.19 -17.41
CA THR A 83 12.97 -9.85 -16.11
C THR A 83 13.83 -9.21 -15.03
N CYS A 84 13.23 -8.95 -13.87
CA CYS A 84 13.91 -8.43 -12.68
C CYS A 84 13.95 -9.52 -11.59
N PRO A 85 14.89 -10.48 -11.65
CA PRO A 85 14.91 -11.64 -10.75
C PRO A 85 15.22 -11.26 -9.30
N ILE A 86 14.35 -11.71 -8.38
CA ILE A 86 14.50 -11.57 -6.93
C ILE A 86 14.21 -12.90 -6.24
N ILE A 87 14.70 -13.07 -5.00
CA ILE A 87 14.22 -14.12 -4.08
C ILE A 87 13.40 -13.42 -3.01
N ALA A 88 12.10 -13.69 -2.97
CA ALA A 88 11.19 -13.06 -2.02
C ALA A 88 9.94 -13.92 -1.81
N ASP A 89 9.15 -13.58 -0.80
CA ASP A 89 7.80 -14.12 -0.62
C ASP A 89 6.79 -13.34 -1.49
N HIS A 90 6.13 -14.01 -2.43
CA HIS A 90 5.22 -13.38 -3.41
C HIS A 90 4.11 -12.56 -2.73
N LEU A 91 3.46 -13.15 -1.72
CA LEU A 91 2.38 -12.49 -0.98
C LEU A 91 2.87 -11.25 -0.22
N SER A 92 4.11 -11.27 0.27
CA SER A 92 4.74 -10.13 0.93
C SER A 92 4.96 -8.99 -0.05
N ILE A 93 5.51 -9.26 -1.24
CA ILE A 93 5.70 -8.24 -2.28
C ILE A 93 4.35 -7.65 -2.71
N MET A 94 3.36 -8.49 -3.02
CA MET A 94 2.02 -8.01 -3.38
C MET A 94 1.43 -7.09 -2.30
N ARG A 95 1.62 -7.45 -1.03
CA ARG A 95 1.11 -6.67 0.11
C ARG A 95 1.84 -5.35 0.28
N ILE A 96 3.16 -5.31 0.11
CA ILE A 96 3.94 -4.07 0.15
C ILE A 96 3.42 -3.12 -0.93
N ILE A 97 3.37 -3.56 -2.19
CA ILE A 97 2.92 -2.76 -3.34
C ILE A 97 1.48 -2.31 -3.13
N GLY A 98 0.59 -3.21 -2.74
CA GLY A 98 -0.82 -2.91 -2.51
C GLY A 98 -1.04 -1.86 -1.41
N ASN A 99 -0.26 -1.90 -0.33
CA ASN A 99 -0.32 -0.88 0.72
C ASN A 99 0.14 0.49 0.21
N LEU A 100 1.23 0.54 -0.56
CA LEU A 100 1.75 1.78 -1.12
C LEU A 100 0.81 2.38 -2.17
N MET A 101 0.22 1.55 -3.04
CA MET A 101 -0.79 1.97 -4.02
C MET A 101 -2.04 2.54 -3.35
N LYS A 102 -2.56 1.87 -2.30
CA LYS A 102 -3.70 2.38 -1.52
C LYS A 102 -3.40 3.75 -0.92
N ASN A 103 -2.19 3.96 -0.39
CA ASN A 103 -1.79 5.27 0.13
C ASN A 103 -1.72 6.31 -0.99
N ALA A 104 -1.10 6.00 -2.12
CA ALA A 104 -1.00 6.92 -3.26
C ALA A 104 -2.39 7.32 -3.78
N ILE A 105 -3.34 6.38 -3.89
CA ILE A 105 -4.72 6.68 -4.30
C ILE A 105 -5.42 7.52 -3.23
N TYR A 106 -5.33 7.13 -1.96
CA TYR A 106 -6.07 7.79 -0.89
C TYR A 106 -5.64 9.25 -0.68
N TYR A 107 -4.33 9.47 -0.60
CA TYR A 107 -3.74 10.78 -0.31
C TYR A 107 -3.41 11.58 -1.58
N GLY A 108 -3.15 10.91 -2.70
CA GLY A 108 -2.74 11.52 -3.96
C GLY A 108 -3.85 11.79 -4.98
N LYS A 109 -5.07 11.29 -4.77
CA LYS A 109 -6.22 11.45 -5.71
C LYS A 109 -6.52 12.89 -6.16
N ASP A 110 -6.14 13.88 -5.36
CA ASP A 110 -6.36 15.30 -5.68
C ASP A 110 -5.36 15.79 -6.75
N GLY A 111 -4.17 15.17 -6.81
CA GLY A 111 -3.16 15.43 -7.83
C GLY A 111 -3.44 14.77 -9.18
N LYS A 112 -4.45 13.89 -9.28
CA LYS A 112 -4.92 13.22 -10.51
C LYS A 112 -3.90 12.38 -11.27
N THR A 113 -2.66 12.27 -10.79
CA THR A 113 -1.62 11.43 -11.38
C THR A 113 -0.91 10.64 -10.29
N ILE A 114 -0.76 9.34 -10.54
CA ILE A 114 0.08 8.42 -9.78
C ILE A 114 1.05 7.78 -10.76
N GLY A 115 2.30 7.58 -10.35
CA GLY A 115 3.24 6.82 -11.14
C GLY A 115 3.95 5.72 -10.37
N VAL A 116 4.39 4.73 -11.13
CA VAL A 116 5.05 3.52 -10.64
C VAL A 116 6.29 3.30 -11.52
N GLU A 117 7.46 3.36 -10.91
CA GLU A 117 8.74 3.24 -11.58
C GLU A 117 9.53 2.09 -10.94
N LEU A 118 9.87 1.07 -11.72
CA LEU A 118 10.78 -0.01 -11.31
C LEU A 118 12.15 0.26 -11.90
N LEU A 119 13.12 0.55 -11.05
CA LEU A 119 14.48 0.92 -11.42
C LEU A 119 15.46 -0.18 -11.02
N GLU A 120 16.48 -0.37 -11.85
CA GLU A 120 17.59 -1.26 -11.56
C GLU A 120 18.76 -0.44 -11.01
N ALA A 121 19.13 -0.66 -9.75
CA ALA A 121 20.36 -0.15 -9.13
C ALA A 121 21.46 -1.22 -9.21
N ASP A 122 22.66 -1.02 -8.65
CA ASP A 122 23.75 -2.00 -8.79
C ASP A 122 23.43 -3.36 -8.14
N ALA A 123 23.00 -3.37 -6.88
CA ALA A 123 22.80 -4.58 -6.07
C ALA A 123 21.32 -4.92 -5.80
N GLU A 124 20.39 -4.03 -6.14
CA GLU A 124 18.98 -4.13 -5.82
C GLU A 124 18.10 -3.59 -6.95
N TYR A 125 16.82 -3.96 -6.93
CA TYR A 125 15.78 -3.31 -7.70
C TYR A 125 15.00 -2.38 -6.77
N GLU A 126 14.65 -1.20 -7.25
CA GLU A 126 13.90 -0.20 -6.49
C GLU A 126 12.53 0.03 -7.15
N LEU A 127 11.45 -0.16 -6.40
CA LEU A 127 10.12 0.23 -6.83
C LEU A 127 9.72 1.54 -6.17
N HIS A 128 9.46 2.55 -7.00
CA HIS A 128 9.02 3.88 -6.60
C HIS A 128 7.56 4.06 -6.96
N ILE A 129 6.71 4.33 -5.97
CA ILE A 129 5.31 4.68 -6.16
C ILE A 129 5.13 6.11 -5.71
N TRP A 130 4.67 6.96 -6.62
CA TRP A 130 4.59 8.40 -6.39
C TRP A 130 3.24 9.00 -6.78
N ASP A 131 2.91 10.11 -6.15
CA ASP A 131 1.71 10.90 -6.41
C ASP A 131 2.00 12.40 -6.40
N GLN A 132 1.09 13.19 -6.98
CA GLN A 132 1.13 14.67 -6.99
C GLN A 132 0.13 15.29 -6.01
N GLY A 133 -0.18 14.60 -4.91
CA GLY A 133 -1.10 15.07 -3.89
C GLY A 133 -0.54 16.19 -3.00
N PRO A 134 -1.24 16.49 -1.89
CA PRO A 134 -0.83 17.51 -0.91
C PRO A 134 0.56 17.27 -0.31
N GLY A 135 0.98 16.01 -0.28
CA GLY A 135 2.25 15.56 0.26
C GLY A 135 2.30 15.48 1.78
N ILE A 136 3.50 15.25 2.32
CA ILE A 136 3.73 14.96 3.73
C ILE A 136 4.59 16.08 4.33
N PRO A 137 4.15 16.71 5.44
CA PRO A 137 4.96 17.69 6.14
C PRO A 137 6.32 17.12 6.57
N LYS A 138 7.38 17.93 6.49
CA LYS A 138 8.75 17.49 6.79
C LYS A 138 8.92 16.83 8.17
N HIS A 139 8.18 17.29 9.18
CA HIS A 139 8.25 16.75 10.54
C HIS A 139 7.58 15.37 10.67
N ASP A 140 6.67 15.02 9.75
CA ASP A 140 5.98 13.73 9.74
C ASP A 140 6.79 12.64 9.04
N LEU A 141 7.69 12.99 8.10
CA LEU A 141 8.44 12.03 7.27
C LEU A 141 9.19 10.98 8.07
N GLN A 142 9.80 11.37 9.19
CA GLN A 142 10.54 10.46 10.09
C GLN A 142 9.66 9.42 10.77
N ASN A 143 8.35 9.68 10.89
CA ASN A 143 7.42 8.87 11.67
C ASN A 143 6.43 8.09 10.81
N VAL A 144 6.38 8.27 9.48
CA VAL A 144 5.32 7.66 8.65
C VAL A 144 5.32 6.13 8.65
N PHE A 145 6.46 5.52 8.99
CA PHE A 145 6.60 4.07 9.13
C PHE A 145 6.42 3.59 10.57
N GLU A 146 6.21 4.49 11.54
CA GLU A 146 5.88 4.13 12.90
C GLU A 146 4.47 3.53 12.97
N ARG A 147 4.30 2.58 13.89
CA ARG A 147 3.05 1.85 14.08
C ARG A 147 1.96 2.81 14.55
N MET A 148 0.77 2.69 13.95
CA MET A 148 -0.40 3.52 14.28
C MET A 148 -0.18 5.02 14.04
N TYR A 149 0.93 5.41 13.39
CA TYR A 149 1.21 6.80 13.14
C TYR A 149 0.24 7.38 12.10
N ARG A 150 -0.28 8.56 12.41
CA ARG A 150 -1.18 9.31 11.54
C ARG A 150 -0.89 10.80 11.71
N SER A 151 -0.54 11.46 10.60
CA SER A 151 -0.40 12.92 10.55
C SER A 151 -1.70 13.60 10.95
N GLU A 152 -1.63 14.81 11.50
CA GLU A 152 -2.83 15.54 11.95
C GLU A 152 -3.87 15.71 10.85
N GLN A 153 -3.41 15.94 9.62
CA GLN A 153 -4.24 16.09 8.42
C GLN A 153 -5.01 14.81 8.09
N SER A 154 -4.43 13.64 8.36
CA SER A 154 -5.06 12.34 8.11
C SER A 154 -6.07 11.94 9.20
N ARG A 155 -5.97 12.48 10.43
CA ARG A 155 -6.80 12.08 11.59
C ARG A 155 -8.27 12.45 11.47
N ASN A 156 -8.59 13.53 10.74
CA ASN A 156 -9.97 14.03 10.59
C ASN A 156 -10.75 13.36 9.46
N SER A 157 -10.16 12.41 8.76
CA SER A 157 -10.84 11.66 7.70
C SER A 157 -11.63 10.49 8.29
N SER A 158 -12.95 10.51 8.15
CA SER A 158 -13.89 9.46 8.60
C SER A 158 -13.66 8.08 7.94
N PHE A 159 -12.72 8.02 6.99
CA PHE A 159 -12.33 6.87 6.19
C PHE A 159 -10.82 6.55 6.27
N GLY A 160 -10.08 7.18 7.19
CA GLY A 160 -8.62 6.98 7.28
C GLY A 160 -8.24 5.57 7.74
N GLY A 161 -7.18 5.03 7.13
CA GLY A 161 -6.64 3.70 7.44
C GLY A 161 -6.15 3.56 8.89
N SER A 162 -5.87 2.33 9.30
CA SER A 162 -5.46 1.96 10.66
C SER A 162 -4.14 2.58 11.13
N GLY A 163 -3.32 3.11 10.22
CA GLY A 163 -1.94 3.50 10.52
C GLY A 163 -0.97 2.31 10.60
N LEU A 164 -1.42 1.11 10.23
CA LEU A 164 -0.58 -0.10 10.27
C LEU A 164 0.08 -0.41 8.92
N GLY A 165 -0.56 -0.05 7.80
CA GLY A 165 -0.12 -0.43 6.45
C GLY A 165 1.35 -0.13 6.15
N LEU A 166 1.82 1.09 6.39
CA LEU A 166 3.23 1.46 6.15
C LEU A 166 4.21 0.74 7.09
N SER A 167 3.85 0.57 8.37
CA SER A 167 4.69 -0.18 9.31
C SER A 167 4.79 -1.67 8.94
N ILE A 168 3.72 -2.26 8.39
CA ILE A 168 3.71 -3.62 7.86
C ILE A 168 4.57 -3.70 6.60
N SER A 169 4.43 -2.75 5.67
CA SER A 169 5.27 -2.69 4.47
C SER A 169 6.75 -2.62 4.85
N LYS A 170 7.12 -1.78 5.83
CA LYS A 170 8.50 -1.72 6.34
C LYS A 170 8.99 -3.06 6.86
N ALA A 171 8.23 -3.71 7.74
CA ALA A 171 8.62 -5.00 8.28
C ALA A 171 8.77 -6.09 7.20
N LEU A 172 7.91 -6.08 6.18
CA LEU A 172 7.99 -7.04 5.07
C LEU A 172 9.19 -6.75 4.16
N VAL A 173 9.48 -5.49 3.85
CA VAL A 173 10.66 -5.10 3.06
C VAL A 173 11.95 -5.51 3.78
N GLU A 174 12.06 -5.18 5.08
CA GLU A 174 13.23 -5.54 5.90
C GLU A 174 13.39 -7.07 6.01
N LYS A 175 12.29 -7.82 6.11
CA LYS A 175 12.33 -9.30 6.10
C LYS A 175 12.79 -9.90 4.78
N ASN A 176 12.56 -9.22 3.65
CA ASN A 176 13.07 -9.62 2.33
C ASN A 176 14.47 -9.01 2.05
N GLY A 177 15.16 -8.48 3.06
CA GLY A 177 16.53 -7.96 2.96
C GLY A 177 16.65 -6.60 2.27
N GLY A 178 15.55 -5.89 2.07
CA GLY A 178 15.51 -4.59 1.41
C GLY A 178 15.42 -3.41 2.38
N HIS A 179 15.25 -2.21 1.81
CA HIS A 179 15.00 -0.97 2.55
C HIS A 179 13.77 -0.23 2.00
N ILE A 180 13.06 0.52 2.84
CA ILE A 180 11.90 1.35 2.45
C ILE A 180 12.13 2.79 2.91
N TRP A 181 11.76 3.74 2.08
CA TRP A 181 11.91 5.17 2.35
C TRP A 181 10.74 5.99 1.81
N VAL A 182 10.72 7.26 2.20
CA VAL A 182 9.76 8.24 1.71
C VAL A 182 10.47 9.55 1.42
N GLU A 183 10.09 10.17 0.32
CA GLU A 183 10.45 11.55 -0.01
C GLU A 183 9.18 12.33 -0.32
N SER A 184 9.05 13.53 0.21
CA SER A 184 7.90 14.38 -0.13
C SER A 184 8.29 15.83 -0.20
N THR A 185 7.90 16.47 -1.30
CA THR A 185 7.82 17.92 -1.41
C THR A 185 6.33 18.27 -1.46
N PRO A 186 5.78 18.95 -0.43
CA PRO A 186 4.36 19.29 -0.37
C PRO A 186 3.88 19.97 -1.65
N TRP A 187 2.68 19.58 -2.11
CA TRP A 187 2.05 20.06 -3.35
C TRP A 187 2.85 19.87 -4.65
N LYS A 188 3.88 19.02 -4.62
CA LYS A 188 4.71 18.73 -5.79
C LYS A 188 4.77 17.23 -6.08
N ARG A 189 5.30 16.45 -5.14
CA ARG A 189 5.46 15.00 -5.30
C ARG A 189 5.69 14.34 -3.96
N THR A 190 5.02 13.22 -3.73
CA THR A 190 5.39 12.26 -2.69
C THR A 190 5.79 10.96 -3.37
N THR A 191 6.89 10.38 -2.94
CA THR A 191 7.41 9.11 -3.44
C THR A 191 7.64 8.19 -2.25
N PHE A 192 6.97 7.06 -2.23
CA PHE A 192 7.34 5.93 -1.39
C PHE A 192 8.14 4.96 -2.25
N GLY A 193 9.38 4.70 -1.84
CA GLY A 193 10.27 3.78 -2.52
C GLY A 193 10.61 2.59 -1.62
N PHE A 194 10.75 1.40 -2.19
CA PHE A 194 11.40 0.29 -1.51
C PHE A 194 12.31 -0.49 -2.45
N SER A 195 13.34 -1.10 -1.87
CA SER A 195 14.28 -1.94 -2.59
C SER A 195 14.14 -3.41 -2.24
N ILE A 196 14.51 -4.29 -3.17
CA ILE A 196 14.69 -5.73 -2.96
C ILE A 196 16.03 -6.14 -3.58
N PRO A 197 16.90 -6.88 -2.86
CA PRO A 197 18.17 -7.35 -3.42
C PRO A 197 17.98 -8.17 -4.69
N LYS A 198 18.86 -7.94 -5.68
CA LYS A 198 18.84 -8.73 -6.90
C LYS A 198 19.21 -10.18 -6.61
N HIS A 199 18.48 -11.09 -7.24
CA HIS A 199 18.98 -12.44 -7.37
C HIS A 199 19.91 -12.55 -8.57
N ASN A 200 21.23 -12.52 -8.31
CA ASN A 200 22.23 -12.78 -9.33
C ASN A 200 22.16 -14.25 -9.77
N THR A 201 21.37 -14.52 -10.80
CA THR A 201 21.49 -15.76 -11.59
C THR A 201 22.74 -15.65 -12.47
N PHE A 202 23.93 -15.75 -11.88
CA PHE A 202 25.11 -16.11 -12.65
C PHE A 202 24.95 -17.56 -13.10
N LYS A 203 24.24 -17.77 -14.22
CA LYS A 203 24.39 -19.01 -14.99
C LYS A 203 25.81 -19.01 -15.55
N LYS A 204 26.64 -19.84 -14.94
CA LYS A 204 27.89 -20.35 -15.51
C LYS A 204 27.63 -21.08 -16.82
#